data_AF-A0A350BVL1-F1
#
_entry.id   AF-A0A350BVL1-F1
#
_cell.length_a   1.000
_cell.length_b   1.000
_cell.length_c   1.000
_cell.angle_alpha   90.00
_cell.angle_beta   90.00
_cell.angle_gamma   90.00
#
_symmetry.space_group_name_H-M   'P 1'
#
loop_
_entity.id
_entity.type
_entity.pdbx_description
1 polymer ?
#
loop_
_entity_poly.entity_id
_entity_poly.type
_entity_poly.pdbx_seq_one_letter_code
_entity_poly.pdbx_strand_id
1 'polypeptide(L)'
;MKKYFLILFLGLSGSTYAQEKSTFTALSLGLSPSLNKPIVPNYLTGSMGVGLAFYADYKFREDVAISAKFGNSLLSYQNLDSNFKVSINTIDLELGLKKYFRSLDNSAFVLRAIPRYVFASNQDFLGRGGFTAPTADLTKTNKNQFTVSMYAGFEFNFKERSALELGYVYSLNQQQGNGYIDAVPHHIKMTYNINFLYRKANNYSSLARETLEKLQTDTLYFINRACLSDYTLDQLDSILQVNYTYSAYRIISDADIAAVSLQPNVLHFAVIGRYYASTGDPSTNGIYLLDKDLQLTEKPYPYYTSYRRSMGVKGDCFGGPGAIGSLVDVFNRRLSR
;
A
#
# COMPACT_ATOMS: atom_id res chain seq x y z
N MET A 1 7.86 -31.92 13.40
CA MET A 1 7.96 -30.47 13.04
C MET A 1 7.68 -30.12 11.57
N LYS A 2 7.38 -31.06 10.64
CA LYS A 2 7.08 -30.71 9.22
C LYS A 2 5.62 -30.33 8.91
N LYS A 3 4.65 -30.73 9.75
CA LYS A 3 3.20 -30.58 9.45
C LYS A 3 2.59 -29.23 9.86
N TYR A 4 3.12 -28.58 10.89
CA TYR A 4 2.56 -27.31 11.40
C TYR A 4 2.96 -26.08 10.55
N PHE A 5 4.01 -26.19 9.74
CA PHE A 5 4.52 -25.07 8.95
C PHE A 5 3.73 -24.84 7.65
N LEU A 6 3.24 -25.92 7.03
CA LEU A 6 2.37 -25.84 5.85
C LEU A 6 1.03 -25.17 6.19
N ILE A 7 0.53 -25.38 7.41
CA ILE A 7 -0.72 -24.79 7.93
C ILE A 7 -0.56 -23.29 8.14
N LEU A 8 0.62 -22.82 8.54
CA LEU A 8 0.93 -21.39 8.68
C LEU A 8 1.02 -20.68 7.32
N PHE A 9 1.53 -21.38 6.30
CA PHE A 9 1.60 -20.89 4.92
C PHE A 9 0.21 -20.86 4.24
N LEU A 10 -0.62 -21.88 4.47
CA LEU A 10 -1.98 -21.97 3.92
C LEU A 10 -2.97 -21.04 4.64
N GLY A 11 -2.82 -20.84 5.95
CA GLY A 11 -3.65 -19.92 6.74
C GLY A 11 -3.53 -18.46 6.32
N LEU A 12 -2.40 -18.06 5.73
CA LEU A 12 -2.17 -16.70 5.22
C LEU A 12 -2.69 -16.49 3.79
N SER A 13 -3.00 -17.57 3.06
CA SER A 13 -3.50 -17.52 1.67
C SER A 13 -5.04 -17.56 1.54
N GLY A 14 -5.76 -17.89 2.62
CA GLY A 14 -7.20 -18.22 2.58
C GLY A 14 -8.20 -17.07 2.42
N SER A 15 -7.76 -15.82 2.26
CA SER A 15 -8.65 -14.65 2.30
C SER A 15 -8.42 -13.66 1.14
N THR A 16 -8.40 -14.14 -0.11
CA THR A 16 -8.21 -13.26 -1.28
C THR A 16 -9.25 -13.44 -2.39
N TYR A 17 -10.38 -12.74 -2.29
CA TYR A 17 -11.26 -12.39 -3.41
C TYR A 17 -11.47 -10.85 -3.46
N ALA A 18 -11.78 -10.30 -4.64
CA ALA A 18 -12.06 -8.87 -4.97
C ALA A 18 -10.89 -7.87 -5.12
N GLN A 19 -10.51 -7.60 -6.38
CA GLN A 19 -9.38 -6.80 -6.86
C GLN A 19 -9.69 -5.29 -6.79
N GLU A 20 -9.01 -4.53 -5.92
CA GLU A 20 -9.00 -3.06 -5.95
C GLU A 20 -7.60 -2.55 -6.29
N LYS A 21 -7.53 -1.53 -7.16
CA LYS A 21 -6.30 -0.86 -7.59
C LYS A 21 -5.62 -0.23 -6.37
N SER A 22 -4.49 -0.81 -5.95
CA SER A 22 -3.69 -0.32 -4.85
C SER A 22 -3.08 1.05 -5.17
N THR A 23 -3.45 2.05 -4.39
CA THR A 23 -2.84 3.38 -4.35
C THR A 23 -1.38 3.33 -3.88
N PHE A 24 -0.60 4.26 -4.42
CA PHE A 24 0.84 4.45 -4.21
C PHE A 24 1.22 4.63 -2.73
N THR A 25 2.00 3.69 -2.18
CA THR A 25 2.73 3.89 -0.91
C THR A 25 4.21 4.03 -1.22
N ALA A 26 4.79 5.20 -0.93
CA ALA A 26 6.19 5.50 -1.26
C ALA A 26 7.20 4.63 -0.49
N LEU A 27 6.82 4.06 0.66
CA LEU A 27 7.67 3.24 1.51
C LEU A 27 6.93 1.98 1.96
N SER A 28 7.57 0.83 1.80
CA SER A 28 7.13 -0.45 2.37
C SER A 28 8.20 -0.99 3.31
N LEU A 29 7.81 -1.44 4.50
CA LEU A 29 8.73 -2.02 5.48
C LEU A 29 8.10 -3.28 6.05
N GLY A 30 8.88 -4.34 6.27
CA GLY A 30 8.35 -5.51 6.93
C GLY A 30 9.28 -6.70 7.02
N LEU A 31 8.70 -7.90 7.03
CA LEU A 31 9.42 -9.18 7.13
C LEU A 31 9.35 -9.98 5.83
N SER A 32 10.40 -10.75 5.58
CA SER A 32 10.62 -11.55 4.38
C SER A 32 11.11 -12.94 4.74
N PRO A 33 10.25 -13.83 5.29
CA PRO A 33 10.57 -15.26 5.34
C PRO A 33 10.87 -15.82 3.95
N SER A 34 11.87 -16.69 3.85
CA SER A 34 12.29 -17.29 2.59
C SER A 34 12.56 -18.79 2.69
N LEU A 35 12.41 -19.45 1.54
CA LEU A 35 12.78 -20.84 1.28
C LEU A 35 13.89 -20.84 0.25
N ASN A 36 14.98 -21.55 0.54
CA ASN A 36 16.18 -21.56 -0.28
C ASN A 36 16.52 -22.99 -0.68
N LYS A 37 16.58 -23.27 -1.99
CA LYS A 37 16.95 -24.60 -2.50
C LYS A 37 18.29 -24.52 -3.23
N PRO A 38 19.39 -25.04 -2.64
CA PRO A 38 20.69 -25.15 -3.31
C PRO A 38 20.60 -25.89 -4.64
N ILE A 39 21.23 -25.32 -5.66
CA ILE A 39 21.54 -25.96 -6.92
C ILE A 39 22.99 -26.43 -6.81
N VAL A 40 23.16 -27.74 -6.82
CA VAL A 40 24.43 -28.41 -6.52
C VAL A 40 24.74 -29.43 -7.61
N PRO A 41 26.02 -29.80 -7.80
CA PRO A 41 26.42 -30.86 -8.71
C PRO A 41 25.73 -32.21 -8.41
N ASN A 42 25.69 -33.10 -9.40
CA ASN A 42 24.92 -34.36 -9.36
C ASN A 42 25.29 -35.32 -8.21
N TYR A 43 26.50 -35.25 -7.66
CA TYR A 43 26.92 -36.06 -6.51
C TYR A 43 26.40 -35.49 -5.16
N LEU A 44 25.77 -34.32 -5.18
CA LEU A 44 25.13 -33.68 -4.04
C LEU A 44 23.61 -33.58 -4.27
N THR A 45 22.86 -33.57 -3.17
CA THR A 45 21.42 -33.31 -3.18
C THR A 45 21.11 -32.07 -2.33
N GLY A 46 20.57 -31.05 -2.98
CA GLY A 46 20.13 -29.82 -2.31
C GLY A 46 18.89 -30.06 -1.45
N SER A 47 18.96 -29.68 -0.18
CA SER A 47 17.84 -29.71 0.76
C SER A 47 17.22 -28.33 0.91
N MET A 48 15.91 -28.27 1.18
CA MET A 48 15.25 -26.98 1.42
C MET A 48 15.76 -26.35 2.70
N GLY A 49 16.32 -25.15 2.57
CA GLY A 49 16.71 -24.27 3.66
C GLY A 49 15.68 -23.17 3.89
N VAL A 50 15.84 -22.42 4.97
CA VAL A 50 14.94 -21.34 5.39
C VAL A 50 15.73 -20.06 5.63
N GLY A 51 15.09 -18.91 5.50
CA GLY A 51 15.69 -17.64 5.87
C GLY A 51 14.64 -16.67 6.39
N LEU A 52 15.11 -15.62 7.06
CA LEU A 52 14.27 -14.53 7.53
C LEU A 52 15.03 -13.22 7.35
N ALA A 53 14.38 -12.22 6.78
CA ALA A 53 14.95 -10.89 6.64
C ALA A 53 13.93 -9.81 7.00
N PHE A 54 14.44 -8.66 7.43
CA PHE A 54 13.70 -7.41 7.36
C PHE A 54 13.88 -6.82 5.97
N TYR A 55 12.83 -6.24 5.40
CA TYR A 55 12.91 -5.55 4.12
C TYR A 55 12.43 -4.11 4.21
N ALA A 56 12.98 -3.29 3.33
CA ALA A 56 12.59 -1.93 3.08
C ALA A 56 12.59 -1.66 1.58
N ASP A 57 11.46 -1.23 1.05
CA ASP A 57 11.33 -0.80 -0.35
C ASP A 57 10.90 0.67 -0.40
N TYR A 58 11.64 1.48 -1.15
CA TYR A 58 11.32 2.88 -1.38
C TYR A 58 11.01 3.11 -2.86
N LYS A 59 9.76 3.45 -3.15
CA LYS A 59 9.25 3.69 -4.49
C LYS A 59 9.41 5.18 -4.83
N PHE A 60 10.47 5.51 -5.58
CA PHE A 60 10.78 6.89 -5.98
C PHE A 60 10.18 7.27 -7.35
N ARG A 61 9.72 6.29 -8.13
CA ARG A 61 8.92 6.48 -9.36
C ARG A 61 7.78 5.46 -9.40
N GLU A 62 6.74 5.71 -10.20
CA GLU A 62 5.61 4.79 -10.35
C GLU A 62 6.01 3.37 -10.79
N ASP A 63 7.12 3.24 -11.50
CA ASP A 63 7.58 2.01 -12.12
C ASP A 63 8.92 1.51 -11.57
N VAL A 64 9.53 2.20 -10.60
CA VAL A 64 10.84 1.81 -10.02
C VAL A 64 10.87 2.01 -8.51
N ALA A 65 11.42 1.03 -7.79
CA ALA A 65 11.73 1.12 -6.37
C ALA A 65 13.17 0.66 -6.06
N ILE A 66 13.76 1.27 -5.04
CA ILE A 66 14.98 0.75 -4.40
C ILE A 66 14.53 -0.27 -3.35
N SER A 67 15.22 -1.40 -3.28
CA SER A 67 14.91 -2.52 -2.39
C SER A 67 16.12 -2.89 -1.56
N ALA A 68 15.93 -2.98 -0.25
CA ALA A 68 16.92 -3.43 0.71
C ALA A 68 16.35 -4.56 1.57
N LYS A 69 17.12 -5.64 1.80
CA LYS A 69 16.80 -6.68 2.77
C LYS A 69 18.00 -6.98 3.65
N PHE A 70 17.78 -7.17 4.94
CA PHE A 70 18.83 -7.58 5.89
C PHE A 70 18.33 -8.74 6.73
N GLY A 71 19.08 -9.85 6.75
CA GLY A 71 18.61 -11.05 7.42
C GLY A 71 19.59 -12.20 7.40
N ASN A 72 19.07 -13.39 7.67
CA ASN A 72 19.83 -14.62 7.68
C ASN A 72 19.24 -15.67 6.73
N SER A 73 20.11 -16.55 6.23
CA SER A 73 19.71 -17.72 5.46
C SER A 73 20.41 -18.98 5.97
N LEU A 74 19.65 -20.08 6.03
CA LEU A 74 20.13 -21.44 6.19
C LEU A 74 20.06 -22.14 4.83
N LEU A 75 21.17 -22.72 4.41
CA LEU A 75 21.27 -23.56 3.23
C LEU A 75 21.76 -24.93 3.66
N SER A 76 21.28 -25.99 3.02
CA SER A 76 21.83 -27.33 3.28
C SER A 76 21.81 -28.21 2.06
N TYR A 77 22.82 -29.06 1.95
CA TYR A 77 22.93 -30.08 0.93
C TYR A 77 23.56 -31.34 1.52
N GLN A 78 23.37 -32.46 0.85
CA GLN A 78 23.85 -33.77 1.30
C GLN A 78 24.71 -34.38 0.21
N ASN A 79 25.79 -35.04 0.60
CA ASN A 79 26.54 -35.91 -0.28
C ASN A 79 26.04 -37.35 -0.08
N LEU A 80 25.54 -37.95 -1.16
CA LEU A 80 24.93 -39.28 -1.12
C LEU A 80 25.98 -40.38 -0.99
N ASP A 81 27.18 -40.18 -1.53
CA ASP A 81 28.24 -41.18 -1.56
C ASP A 81 28.94 -41.29 -0.19
N SER A 82 29.16 -40.15 0.46
CA SER A 82 29.86 -40.04 1.75
C SER A 82 28.94 -39.88 2.96
N ASN A 83 27.62 -39.91 2.77
CA ASN A 83 26.59 -39.82 3.81
C ASN A 83 26.79 -38.65 4.79
N PHE A 84 27.19 -37.47 4.31
CA PHE A 84 27.22 -36.27 5.14
C PHE A 84 26.23 -35.22 4.67
N LYS A 85 25.77 -34.41 5.61
CA LYS A 85 24.99 -33.20 5.38
C LYS A 85 25.84 -31.99 5.71
N VAL A 86 25.90 -31.03 4.80
CA VAL A 86 26.46 -29.70 5.08
C VAL A 86 25.33 -28.72 5.32
N SER A 87 25.44 -27.93 6.38
CA SER A 87 24.53 -26.85 6.71
C SER A 87 25.30 -25.53 6.83
N ILE A 88 24.88 -24.52 6.08
CA ILE A 88 25.54 -23.21 5.99
C ILE A 88 24.57 -22.15 6.48
N ASN A 89 24.99 -21.35 7.45
CA ASN A 89 24.25 -20.18 7.94
C ASN A 89 24.97 -18.91 7.53
N THR A 90 24.20 -17.96 7.00
CA THR A 90 24.71 -16.69 6.50
C THR A 90 23.96 -15.51 7.11
N ILE A 91 24.65 -14.37 7.19
CA ILE A 91 24.03 -13.06 7.30
C ILE A 91 24.11 -12.40 5.92
N ASP A 92 22.99 -11.88 5.46
CA ASP A 92 22.78 -11.38 4.12
C ASP A 92 22.33 -9.92 4.17
N LEU A 93 22.96 -9.08 3.34
CA LEU A 93 22.46 -7.75 3.02
C LEU A 93 22.16 -7.74 1.51
N GLU A 94 20.88 -7.67 1.14
CA GLU A 94 20.45 -7.59 -0.25
C GLU A 94 20.14 -6.13 -0.60
N LEU A 95 20.78 -5.58 -1.62
CA LEU A 95 20.55 -4.21 -2.10
C LEU A 95 20.29 -4.23 -3.60
N GLY A 96 19.26 -3.54 -4.05
CA GLY A 96 19.01 -3.44 -5.47
C GLY A 96 17.75 -2.69 -5.87
N LEU A 97 17.21 -3.06 -7.03
CA LEU A 97 16.14 -2.35 -7.71
C LEU A 97 14.99 -3.28 -8.07
N LYS A 98 13.78 -2.74 -8.01
CA LYS A 98 12.56 -3.34 -8.52
C LYS A 98 12.02 -2.50 -9.68
N LYS A 99 11.69 -3.14 -10.79
CA LYS A 99 11.04 -2.52 -11.95
C LYS A 99 9.63 -3.10 -12.10
N TYR A 100 8.61 -2.28 -11.92
CA TYR A 100 7.22 -2.69 -12.07
C TYR A 100 6.81 -2.70 -13.54
N PHE A 101 6.08 -3.74 -13.95
CA PHE A 101 5.53 -3.85 -15.29
C PHE A 101 4.14 -3.26 -15.33
N ARG A 102 3.89 -2.30 -16.22
CA ARG A 102 2.55 -1.72 -16.41
C ARG A 102 1.56 -2.69 -17.06
N SER A 103 2.05 -3.66 -17.83
CA SER A 103 1.24 -4.64 -18.55
C SER A 103 0.88 -5.88 -17.74
N LEU A 104 1.57 -6.12 -16.61
CA LEU A 104 1.33 -7.24 -15.70
C LEU A 104 1.02 -6.63 -14.34
N ASP A 105 -0.27 -6.45 -14.06
CA ASP A 105 -0.75 -5.81 -12.84
C ASP A 105 0.01 -6.33 -11.61
N ASN A 106 0.58 -5.39 -10.85
CA ASN A 106 1.22 -5.65 -9.56
C ASN A 106 2.43 -6.60 -9.59
N SER A 107 3.06 -6.79 -10.75
CA SER A 107 4.27 -7.59 -10.91
C SER A 107 5.52 -6.72 -11.08
N ALA A 108 6.65 -7.17 -10.56
CA ALA A 108 7.93 -6.49 -10.72
C ALA A 108 9.06 -7.47 -11.05
N PHE A 109 10.01 -7.02 -11.87
CA PHE A 109 11.30 -7.66 -11.99
C PHE A 109 12.24 -7.09 -10.94
N VAL A 110 13.06 -7.96 -10.35
CA VAL A 110 13.89 -7.64 -9.19
C VAL A 110 15.32 -8.04 -9.46
N LEU A 111 16.25 -7.12 -9.25
CA LEU A 111 17.69 -7.36 -9.31
C LEU A 111 18.34 -6.88 -8.02
N ARG A 112 19.18 -7.70 -7.38
CA ARG A 112 19.93 -7.32 -6.17
C ARG A 112 21.35 -7.85 -6.17
N ALA A 113 22.25 -7.08 -5.57
CA ALA A 113 23.54 -7.57 -5.08
C ALA A 113 23.39 -8.00 -3.62
N ILE A 114 24.05 -9.10 -3.27
CA ILE A 114 23.97 -9.74 -1.96
C ILE A 114 25.39 -9.98 -1.43
N PRO A 115 26.03 -8.97 -0.83
CA PRO A 115 27.12 -9.21 0.10
C PRO A 115 26.62 -10.06 1.27
N ARG A 116 27.35 -11.15 1.55
CA ARG A 116 26.97 -12.13 2.58
C ARG A 116 28.17 -12.70 3.30
N TYR A 117 27.97 -12.97 4.58
CA TYR A 117 28.97 -13.51 5.48
C TYR A 117 28.51 -14.86 6.03
N VAL A 118 29.32 -15.89 5.81
CA VAL A 118 29.14 -17.25 6.35
C VAL A 118 29.68 -17.27 7.78
N PHE A 119 28.79 -17.22 8.76
CA PHE A 119 29.18 -17.22 10.17
C PHE A 119 29.20 -18.61 10.81
N ALA A 120 28.53 -19.59 10.19
CA ALA A 120 28.59 -20.99 10.62
C ALA A 120 28.39 -21.93 9.43
N SER A 121 29.26 -22.94 9.32
CA SER A 121 29.18 -24.01 8.33
C SER A 121 29.54 -25.33 9.02
N ASN A 122 28.61 -26.28 9.06
CA ASN A 122 28.79 -27.55 9.77
C ASN A 122 28.61 -28.73 8.81
N GLN A 123 29.42 -29.76 9.00
CA GLN A 123 29.28 -31.06 8.35
C GLN A 123 28.86 -32.11 9.37
N ASP A 124 27.66 -32.63 9.20
CA ASP A 124 27.07 -33.68 10.04
C ASP A 124 27.12 -35.02 9.31
N PHE A 125 27.62 -36.07 9.96
CA PHE A 125 27.59 -37.43 9.41
C PHE A 125 26.23 -38.09 9.65
N LEU A 126 25.60 -38.61 8.59
CA LEU A 126 24.25 -39.18 8.60
C LEU A 126 24.23 -40.71 8.76
N GLY A 127 25.31 -41.32 9.25
CA GLY A 127 25.59 -42.76 9.21
C GLY A 127 24.41 -43.71 9.48
N ARG A 128 24.48 -44.93 8.92
CA ARG A 128 23.59 -46.04 9.29
C ARG A 128 24.21 -46.87 10.42
N GLY A 129 23.53 -46.94 11.55
CA GLY A 129 23.82 -47.86 12.65
C GLY A 129 24.85 -47.34 13.67
N GLY A 130 24.37 -46.85 14.81
CA GLY A 130 25.09 -46.76 16.10
C GLY A 130 26.34 -45.87 16.24
N PHE A 131 27.08 -45.59 15.15
CA PHE A 131 28.28 -44.76 15.17
C PHE A 131 28.00 -43.41 14.51
N THR A 132 27.80 -42.38 15.33
CA THR A 132 27.80 -40.98 14.90
C THR A 132 29.22 -40.45 14.93
N ALA A 133 29.83 -40.23 13.76
CA ALA A 133 31.05 -39.41 13.68
C ALA A 133 30.73 -37.98 14.15
N PRO A 134 31.66 -37.30 14.83
CA PRO A 134 31.42 -35.95 15.36
C PRO A 134 31.17 -34.94 14.22
N THR A 135 30.28 -33.98 14.47
CA THR A 135 30.05 -32.83 13.59
C THR A 135 31.37 -32.06 13.40
N ALA A 136 31.76 -31.85 12.15
CA ALA A 136 32.94 -31.04 11.81
C ALA A 136 32.53 -29.59 11.54
N ASP A 137 33.18 -28.64 12.20
CA ASP A 137 33.03 -27.22 11.93
C ASP A 137 33.87 -26.84 10.70
N LEU A 138 33.18 -26.56 9.59
CA LEU A 138 33.77 -26.11 8.34
C LEU A 138 33.96 -24.59 8.30
N THR A 139 33.46 -23.84 9.27
CA THR A 139 33.54 -22.37 9.27
C THR A 139 34.98 -21.90 9.24
N LYS A 140 35.86 -22.55 10.01
CA LYS A 140 37.29 -22.22 10.09
C LYS A 140 38.11 -22.70 8.90
N THR A 141 37.59 -23.64 8.13
CA THR A 141 38.26 -24.20 6.95
C THR A 141 37.82 -23.53 5.64
N ASN A 142 36.65 -22.89 5.63
CA ASN A 142 36.18 -22.07 4.51
C ASN A 142 37.17 -20.93 4.23
N LYS A 143 37.72 -20.89 3.01
CA LYS A 143 38.57 -19.78 2.59
C LYS A 143 37.73 -18.54 2.27
N ASN A 144 36.47 -18.74 1.89
CA ASN A 144 35.57 -17.70 1.42
C ASN A 144 34.39 -17.50 2.38
N GLN A 145 34.66 -16.98 3.58
CA GLN A 145 33.61 -16.61 4.54
C GLN A 145 32.79 -15.40 4.07
N PHE A 146 33.40 -14.46 3.34
CA PHE A 146 32.70 -13.35 2.71
C PHE A 146 32.51 -13.64 1.22
N THR A 147 31.27 -13.51 0.73
CA THR A 147 30.92 -13.75 -0.67
C THR A 147 29.94 -12.69 -1.16
N VAL A 148 30.08 -12.31 -2.42
CA VAL A 148 29.08 -11.50 -3.12
C VAL A 148 28.28 -12.40 -4.04
N SER A 149 26.96 -12.32 -3.94
CA SER A 149 26.03 -13.01 -4.84
C SER A 149 25.15 -12.01 -5.58
N MET A 150 24.62 -12.40 -6.73
CA MET A 150 23.66 -11.62 -7.50
C MET A 150 22.31 -12.34 -7.50
N TYR A 151 21.23 -11.60 -7.35
CA TYR A 151 19.87 -12.12 -7.38
C TYR A 151 19.11 -11.52 -8.57
N ALA A 152 18.39 -12.37 -9.29
CA ALA A 152 17.44 -11.98 -10.31
C ALA A 152 16.13 -12.77 -10.17
N GLY A 153 14.99 -12.09 -10.22
CA GLY A 153 13.70 -12.74 -10.02
C GLY A 153 12.49 -11.87 -10.33
N PHE A 154 11.32 -12.44 -10.07
CA PHE A 154 10.03 -11.78 -10.22
C PHE A 154 9.32 -11.70 -8.88
N GLU A 155 8.68 -10.57 -8.63
CA GLU A 155 7.79 -10.33 -7.51
C GLU A 155 6.36 -10.19 -8.01
N PHE A 156 5.45 -10.87 -7.34
CA PHE A 156 4.02 -10.82 -7.56
C PHE A 156 3.38 -10.26 -6.28
N ASN A 157 2.89 -9.03 -6.34
CA ASN A 157 2.23 -8.43 -5.19
C ASN A 157 0.81 -8.97 -5.06
N PHE A 158 0.51 -9.57 -3.91
CA PHE A 158 -0.84 -9.92 -3.49
C PHE A 158 -1.46 -8.73 -2.74
N LYS A 159 -2.76 -8.78 -2.46
CA LYS A 159 -3.47 -7.62 -1.91
C LYS A 159 -2.90 -7.13 -0.59
N GLU A 160 -2.82 -5.80 -0.53
CA GLU A 160 -2.67 -4.90 0.62
C GLU A 160 -1.46 -5.08 1.54
N ARG A 161 -0.89 -6.27 1.70
CA ARG A 161 0.18 -6.49 2.70
C ARG A 161 1.23 -7.51 2.31
N SER A 162 1.14 -8.18 1.17
CA SER A 162 2.11 -9.22 0.87
C SER A 162 2.51 -9.33 -0.59
N ALA A 163 3.70 -9.86 -0.80
CA ALA A 163 4.22 -10.17 -2.12
C ALA A 163 4.97 -11.49 -2.10
N LEU A 164 4.82 -12.28 -3.16
CA LEU A 164 5.64 -13.46 -3.38
C LEU A 164 6.72 -13.13 -4.39
N GLU A 165 7.95 -13.38 -4.00
CA GLU A 165 9.14 -13.16 -4.81
C GLU A 165 9.79 -14.50 -5.10
N LEU A 166 10.08 -14.80 -6.36
CA LEU A 166 10.77 -16.01 -6.79
C LEU A 166 11.94 -15.63 -7.69
N GLY A 167 13.13 -16.13 -7.39
CA GLY A 167 14.30 -15.85 -8.21
C GLY A 167 15.47 -16.79 -7.98
N TYR A 168 16.53 -16.52 -8.71
CA TYR A 168 17.78 -17.26 -8.71
C TYR A 168 18.90 -16.41 -8.10
N VAL A 169 19.72 -17.04 -7.25
CA VAL A 169 20.90 -16.43 -6.64
C VAL A 169 22.16 -17.09 -7.20
N TYR A 170 23.02 -16.26 -7.78
CA TYR A 170 24.32 -16.62 -8.32
C TYR A 170 25.47 -16.10 -7.43
N SER A 171 26.12 -16.99 -6.68
CA SER A 171 27.33 -16.70 -5.89
C SER A 171 28.59 -16.59 -6.76
N LEU A 172 29.36 -15.50 -6.63
CA LEU A 172 30.52 -15.22 -7.51
C LEU A 172 31.79 -16.02 -7.16
N ASN A 173 32.06 -16.27 -5.87
CA ASN A 173 33.34 -16.83 -5.38
C ASN A 173 33.21 -18.27 -4.86
N GLN A 174 32.31 -19.06 -5.47
CA GLN A 174 32.12 -20.45 -5.07
C GLN A 174 33.32 -21.31 -5.49
N GLN A 175 33.87 -22.10 -4.56
CA GLN A 175 34.86 -23.15 -4.87
C GLN A 175 34.29 -24.52 -4.49
N GLN A 176 34.60 -25.53 -5.30
CA GLN A 176 34.21 -26.92 -5.04
C GLN A 176 35.48 -27.72 -4.71
N GLY A 177 35.48 -28.45 -3.60
CA GLY A 177 36.63 -29.26 -3.18
C GLY A 177 36.27 -30.23 -2.07
N ASN A 178 36.92 -31.40 -2.03
CA ASN A 178 36.76 -32.44 -1.00
C ASN A 178 35.30 -32.80 -0.66
N GLY A 179 34.43 -32.86 -1.69
CA GLY A 179 33.04 -33.26 -1.54
C GLY A 179 32.08 -32.19 -1.00
N TYR A 180 32.56 -30.99 -0.68
CA TYR A 180 31.73 -29.87 -0.23
C TYR A 180 31.95 -28.61 -1.11
N ILE A 181 31.08 -27.63 -0.89
CA ILE A 181 31.09 -26.32 -1.53
C ILE A 181 31.60 -25.31 -0.50
N ASP A 182 32.75 -24.69 -0.78
CA ASP A 182 33.26 -23.54 -0.03
C ASP A 182 32.48 -22.28 -0.44
N ALA A 183 32.19 -21.43 0.53
CA ALA A 183 31.19 -20.36 0.49
C ALA A 183 29.73 -20.85 0.41
N VAL A 184 28.97 -20.31 -0.55
CA VAL A 184 27.52 -20.45 -0.63
C VAL A 184 27.15 -20.99 -2.01
N PRO A 185 26.40 -22.10 -2.12
CA PRO A 185 25.95 -22.59 -3.42
C PRO A 185 25.00 -21.59 -4.10
N HIS A 186 24.99 -21.62 -5.43
CA HIS A 186 23.86 -21.11 -6.19
C HIS A 186 22.54 -21.72 -5.68
N HIS A 187 21.45 -20.96 -5.69
CA HIS A 187 20.17 -21.48 -5.20
C HIS A 187 18.98 -20.75 -5.79
N ILE A 188 17.84 -21.43 -5.80
CA ILE A 188 16.53 -20.81 -6.03
C ILE A 188 16.05 -20.29 -4.67
N LYS A 189 15.57 -19.05 -4.66
CA LYS A 189 15.03 -18.38 -3.48
C LYS A 189 13.59 -17.99 -3.73
N MET A 190 12.71 -18.43 -2.85
CA MET A 190 11.31 -18.00 -2.78
C MET A 190 11.11 -17.22 -1.49
N THR A 191 10.63 -15.99 -1.58
CA THR A 191 10.45 -15.10 -0.43
C THR A 191 9.02 -14.63 -0.36
N TYR A 192 8.43 -14.62 0.83
CA TYR A 192 7.11 -14.03 1.06
C TYR A 192 7.30 -12.74 1.86
N ASN A 193 7.13 -11.59 1.22
CA ASN A 193 7.26 -10.28 1.84
C ASN A 193 5.94 -9.94 2.53
N ILE A 194 5.99 -9.53 3.80
CA ILE A 194 4.84 -9.13 4.63
C ILE A 194 5.06 -7.68 5.06
N ASN A 195 4.28 -6.75 4.51
CA ASN A 195 4.37 -5.31 4.79
C ASN A 195 3.65 -4.94 6.09
N PHE A 196 4.34 -4.22 6.96
CA PHE A 196 3.82 -3.67 8.21
C PHE A 196 3.34 -2.22 8.06
N LEU A 197 3.91 -1.47 7.12
CA LEU A 197 3.45 -0.12 6.78
C LEU A 197 2.22 -0.18 5.86
N TYR A 198 1.14 -0.75 6.37
CA TYR A 198 -0.17 -0.63 5.75
C TYR A 198 -0.82 0.65 6.27
N ARG A 199 -0.72 1.73 5.49
CA ARG A 199 -1.77 2.75 5.53
C ARG A 199 -2.91 2.22 4.67
N LYS A 200 -4.05 1.92 5.30
CA LYS A 200 -5.31 1.86 4.57
C LYS A 200 -5.42 3.20 3.87
N ALA A 201 -5.22 3.24 2.57
CA ALA A 201 -5.56 4.42 1.82
C ALA A 201 -7.04 4.64 2.11
N ASN A 202 -7.37 5.74 2.78
CA ASN A 202 -8.77 6.14 2.88
C ASN A 202 -9.17 6.45 1.43
N ASN A 203 -9.76 5.48 0.74
CA ASN A 203 -10.32 5.66 -0.60
C ASN A 203 -11.29 6.85 -0.63
N TYR A 204 -11.88 7.20 0.52
CA TYR A 204 -12.66 8.43 0.72
C TYR A 204 -11.90 9.71 0.33
N SER A 205 -10.60 9.79 0.60
CA SER A 205 -9.79 10.97 0.23
C SER A 205 -9.45 11.04 -1.24
N SER A 206 -9.15 9.91 -1.89
CA SER A 206 -8.91 9.89 -3.33
C SER A 206 -10.21 10.09 -4.13
N LEU A 207 -11.30 9.45 -3.71
CA LEU A 207 -12.62 9.60 -4.32
C LEU A 207 -13.13 11.04 -4.18
N ALA A 208 -13.02 11.63 -2.99
CA ALA A 208 -13.41 13.03 -2.79
C ALA A 208 -12.59 13.99 -3.64
N ARG A 209 -11.29 13.73 -3.81
CA ARG A 209 -10.46 14.57 -4.70
C ARG A 209 -10.89 14.42 -6.15
N GLU A 210 -11.15 13.20 -6.60
CA GLU A 210 -11.58 12.92 -7.98
C GLU A 210 -12.94 13.55 -8.30
N THR A 211 -13.93 13.44 -7.40
CA THR A 211 -15.26 14.02 -7.61
C THR A 211 -15.26 15.54 -7.53
N LEU A 212 -14.44 16.13 -6.64
CA LEU A 212 -14.22 17.57 -6.59
C LEU A 212 -13.47 18.09 -7.83
N GLU A 213 -12.44 17.38 -8.31
CA GLU A 213 -11.75 17.69 -9.58
C GLU A 213 -12.74 17.64 -10.77
N LYS A 214 -13.62 16.64 -10.83
CA LYS A 214 -14.69 16.58 -11.84
C LYS A 214 -15.66 17.75 -11.73
N LEU A 215 -16.04 18.12 -10.50
CA LEU A 215 -16.95 19.24 -10.24
C LEU A 215 -16.39 20.56 -10.79
N GLN A 216 -15.08 20.79 -10.81
CA GLN A 216 -14.48 22.01 -11.39
C GLN A 216 -14.87 22.23 -12.86
N THR A 217 -15.12 21.14 -13.59
CA THR A 217 -15.54 21.17 -15.00
C THR A 217 -17.04 20.97 -15.19
N ASP A 218 -17.80 20.88 -14.09
CA ASP A 218 -19.24 20.62 -14.08
C ASP A 218 -20.02 21.75 -13.38
N THR A 219 -21.31 21.54 -13.13
CA THR A 219 -22.20 22.49 -12.48
C THR A 219 -22.51 22.05 -11.05
N LEU A 220 -22.31 22.94 -10.07
CA LEU A 220 -22.82 22.76 -8.72
C LEU A 220 -24.24 23.34 -8.62
N TYR A 221 -25.19 22.51 -8.18
CA TYR A 221 -26.59 22.91 -8.05
C TYR A 221 -26.88 23.39 -6.62
N PHE A 222 -27.22 24.66 -6.49
CA PHE A 222 -27.55 25.30 -5.22
C PHE A 222 -29.06 25.22 -4.93
N ILE A 223 -29.39 24.70 -3.75
CA ILE A 223 -30.76 24.64 -3.21
C ILE A 223 -30.88 25.73 -2.14
N ASN A 224 -31.72 26.73 -2.40
CA ASN A 224 -31.94 27.82 -1.46
C ASN A 224 -32.93 27.40 -0.35
N ARG A 225 -32.45 27.34 0.88
CA ARG A 225 -33.22 27.10 2.11
C ARG A 225 -33.04 28.22 3.15
N ALA A 226 -32.61 29.41 2.71
CA ALA A 226 -32.44 30.56 3.58
C ALA A 226 -33.79 31.19 3.96
N CYS A 227 -33.78 32.04 4.98
CA CYS A 227 -34.98 32.79 5.34
C CYS A 227 -35.30 33.84 4.28
N LEU A 228 -36.60 34.12 4.08
CA LEU A 228 -37.06 35.19 3.19
C LEU A 228 -36.50 36.58 3.58
N SER A 229 -36.14 36.77 4.84
CA SER A 229 -35.51 38.00 5.35
C SER A 229 -34.02 38.13 5.04
N ASP A 230 -33.36 37.06 4.59
CA ASP A 230 -31.92 37.09 4.34
C ASP A 230 -31.59 37.71 2.98
N TYR A 231 -32.34 37.34 1.93
CA TYR A 231 -32.15 37.80 0.55
C TYR A 231 -33.28 37.36 -0.38
N THR A 232 -33.40 38.04 -1.52
CA THR A 232 -34.17 37.57 -2.69
C THR A 232 -33.36 36.60 -3.55
N LEU A 233 -34.01 35.82 -4.41
CA LEU A 233 -33.31 34.90 -5.33
C LEU A 233 -32.31 35.63 -6.24
N ASP A 234 -32.65 36.81 -6.75
CA ASP A 234 -31.76 37.62 -7.59
C ASP A 234 -30.52 38.09 -6.81
N GLN A 235 -30.68 38.37 -5.52
CA GLN A 235 -29.57 38.70 -4.64
C GLN A 235 -28.69 37.49 -4.38
N LEU A 236 -29.25 36.28 -4.22
CA LEU A 236 -28.46 35.05 -4.10
C LEU A 236 -27.64 34.80 -5.37
N ASP A 237 -28.25 34.95 -6.54
CA ASP A 237 -27.57 34.77 -7.81
C ASP A 237 -26.41 35.77 -7.95
N SER A 238 -26.65 37.05 -7.63
CA SER A 238 -25.60 38.08 -7.60
C SER A 238 -24.48 37.75 -6.63
N ILE A 239 -24.80 37.19 -5.44
CA ILE A 239 -23.80 36.78 -4.45
C ILE A 239 -22.97 35.62 -4.98
N LEU A 240 -23.60 34.58 -5.55
CA LEU A 240 -22.88 33.43 -6.11
C LEU A 240 -22.00 33.85 -7.28
N GLN A 241 -22.50 34.70 -8.18
CA GLN A 241 -21.74 35.22 -9.32
C GLN A 241 -20.43 35.91 -8.90
N VAL A 242 -20.43 36.61 -7.77
CA VAL A 242 -19.26 37.35 -7.28
C VAL A 242 -18.32 36.46 -6.45
N ASN A 243 -18.85 35.56 -5.63
CA ASN A 243 -18.09 34.90 -4.56
C ASN A 243 -17.80 33.40 -4.83
N TYR A 244 -18.48 32.79 -5.81
CA TYR A 244 -18.31 31.38 -6.17
C TYR A 244 -17.61 31.24 -7.52
N THR A 245 -16.42 30.64 -7.51
CA THR A 245 -15.57 30.50 -8.72
C THR A 245 -15.07 29.07 -8.95
N TYR A 246 -15.45 28.13 -8.08
CA TYR A 246 -14.94 26.76 -8.13
C TYR A 246 -15.40 25.99 -9.38
N SER A 247 -16.64 26.18 -9.80
CA SER A 247 -17.24 25.55 -10.97
C SER A 247 -18.35 26.42 -11.54
N ALA A 248 -19.01 25.97 -12.62
CA ALA A 248 -20.30 26.54 -12.99
C ALA A 248 -21.31 26.30 -11.86
N TYR A 249 -22.32 27.17 -11.72
CA TYR A 249 -23.36 26.99 -10.72
C TYR A 249 -24.74 27.21 -11.31
N ARG A 250 -25.76 26.62 -10.67
CA ARG A 250 -27.17 26.86 -10.97
C ARG A 250 -27.99 26.80 -9.70
N ILE A 251 -28.84 27.81 -9.48
CA ILE A 251 -29.83 27.77 -8.40
C ILE A 251 -31.04 26.97 -8.92
N ILE A 252 -31.50 26.00 -8.13
CA ILE A 252 -32.64 25.15 -8.47
C ILE A 252 -33.77 25.28 -7.45
N SER A 253 -35.01 25.10 -7.92
CA SER A 253 -36.18 25.04 -7.06
C SER A 253 -36.39 23.63 -6.51
N ASP A 254 -37.15 23.50 -5.42
CA ASP A 254 -37.50 22.20 -4.84
C ASP A 254 -38.20 21.27 -5.83
N ALA A 255 -38.98 21.82 -6.78
CA ALA A 255 -39.67 21.05 -7.80
C ALA A 255 -38.70 20.41 -8.82
N ASP A 256 -37.54 21.02 -9.04
CA ASP A 256 -36.56 20.58 -10.05
C ASP A 256 -35.57 19.55 -9.49
N ILE A 257 -35.46 19.41 -8.17
CA ILE A 257 -34.44 18.56 -7.51
C ILE A 257 -34.50 17.13 -8.04
N ALA A 258 -35.70 16.53 -8.08
CA ALA A 258 -35.87 15.13 -8.50
C ALA A 258 -35.54 14.92 -9.98
N ALA A 259 -35.75 15.92 -10.84
CA ALA A 259 -35.41 15.84 -12.25
C ALA A 259 -33.90 16.02 -12.48
N VAL A 260 -33.26 16.90 -11.70
CA VAL A 260 -31.81 17.15 -11.79
C VAL A 260 -31.01 15.97 -11.23
N SER A 261 -31.44 15.35 -10.12
CA SER A 261 -30.70 14.23 -9.50
C SER A 261 -30.60 12.98 -10.39
N LEU A 262 -31.49 12.83 -11.37
CA LEU A 262 -31.48 11.72 -12.34
C LEU A 262 -30.50 11.94 -13.51
N GLN A 263 -29.91 13.14 -13.64
CA GLN A 263 -28.98 13.43 -14.73
C GLN A 263 -27.62 12.74 -14.49
N PRO A 264 -27.03 12.12 -15.53
CA PRO A 264 -25.85 11.26 -15.36
C PRO A 264 -24.58 11.97 -14.90
N ASN A 265 -24.51 13.30 -15.07
CA ASN A 265 -23.33 14.08 -14.72
C ASN A 265 -23.42 14.70 -13.31
N VAL A 266 -24.58 14.67 -12.65
CA VAL A 266 -24.74 15.33 -11.35
C VAL A 266 -24.00 14.57 -10.25
N LEU A 267 -22.94 15.19 -9.73
CA LEU A 267 -22.12 14.61 -8.66
C LEU A 267 -22.48 15.15 -7.28
N HIS A 268 -22.82 16.44 -7.19
CA HIS A 268 -23.01 17.15 -5.94
C HIS A 268 -24.12 18.18 -6.00
N PHE A 269 -24.78 18.38 -4.86
CA PHE A 269 -25.66 19.53 -4.60
C PHE A 269 -25.11 20.35 -3.44
N ALA A 270 -25.49 21.61 -3.35
CA ALA A 270 -25.19 22.45 -2.19
C ALA A 270 -26.47 23.07 -1.63
N VAL A 271 -26.76 22.83 -0.36
CA VAL A 271 -27.87 23.54 0.32
C VAL A 271 -27.31 24.78 0.98
N ILE A 272 -27.88 25.95 0.68
CA ILE A 272 -27.57 27.20 1.36
C ILE A 272 -28.75 27.63 2.24
N GLY A 273 -28.58 27.60 3.56
CA GLY A 273 -29.66 27.85 4.51
C GLY A 273 -29.78 26.82 5.60
N ARG A 274 -31.02 26.59 6.06
CA ARG A 274 -31.33 25.60 7.08
C ARG A 274 -31.23 24.20 6.49
N TYR A 275 -30.43 23.35 7.13
CA TYR A 275 -30.36 21.93 6.82
C TYR A 275 -29.98 21.13 8.08
N TYR A 276 -30.19 19.81 8.03
CA TYR A 276 -29.85 18.90 9.11
C TYR A 276 -28.50 18.25 8.81
N ALA A 277 -27.57 18.31 9.77
CA ALA A 277 -26.26 17.68 9.62
C ALA A 277 -26.34 16.14 9.72
N SER A 278 -27.35 15.60 10.42
CA SER A 278 -27.67 14.17 10.48
C SER A 278 -29.12 13.95 10.91
N THR A 279 -29.64 12.72 10.77
CA THR A 279 -30.93 12.28 11.31
C THR A 279 -30.88 12.25 12.84
N GLY A 280 -31.02 13.40 13.47
CA GLY A 280 -30.98 13.55 14.93
C GLY A 280 -30.43 14.89 15.40
N ASP A 281 -29.67 15.59 14.56
CA ASP A 281 -29.15 16.92 14.89
C ASP A 281 -30.20 18.02 14.70
N PRO A 282 -30.16 19.11 15.49
CA PRO A 282 -30.96 20.29 15.21
C PRO A 282 -30.55 20.91 13.87
N SER A 283 -31.51 21.50 13.15
CA SER A 283 -31.22 22.21 11.91
C SER A 283 -30.25 23.36 12.19
N THR A 284 -29.14 23.45 11.44
CA THR A 284 -28.23 24.61 11.53
C THR A 284 -28.19 25.39 10.22
N ASN A 285 -27.67 26.61 10.26
CA ASN A 285 -27.51 27.44 9.07
C ASN A 285 -26.10 27.38 8.53
N GLY A 286 -25.99 27.12 7.23
CA GLY A 286 -24.71 27.14 6.54
C GLY A 286 -24.84 26.77 5.08
N ILE A 287 -23.72 26.42 4.49
CA ILE A 287 -23.66 25.73 3.20
C ILE A 287 -23.31 24.27 3.46
N TYR A 288 -24.15 23.35 2.97
CA TYR A 288 -23.98 21.91 3.10
C TYR A 288 -23.72 21.30 1.74
N LEU A 289 -22.63 20.54 1.61
CA LEU A 289 -22.34 19.80 0.39
C LEU A 289 -22.99 18.43 0.47
N LEU A 290 -23.85 18.12 -0.49
CA LEU A 290 -24.54 16.85 -0.62
C LEU A 290 -23.96 16.04 -1.78
N ASP A 291 -24.10 14.72 -1.73
CA ASP A 291 -23.87 13.86 -2.88
C ASP A 291 -25.06 13.85 -3.84
N LYS A 292 -24.95 13.08 -4.93
CA LYS A 292 -25.99 12.91 -5.93
C LYS A 292 -27.33 12.39 -5.36
N ASP A 293 -27.28 11.70 -4.22
CA ASP A 293 -28.43 11.06 -3.56
C ASP A 293 -29.00 11.98 -2.45
N LEU A 294 -28.59 13.26 -2.46
CA LEU A 294 -28.98 14.32 -1.52
C LEU A 294 -28.61 14.02 -0.07
N GLN A 295 -27.66 13.10 0.15
CA GLN A 295 -27.11 12.83 1.46
C GLN A 295 -25.96 13.78 1.76
N LEU A 296 -25.80 14.15 3.02
CA LEU A 296 -24.69 15.00 3.43
C LEU A 296 -23.37 14.28 3.16
N THR A 297 -22.45 14.94 2.45
CA THR A 297 -21.11 14.40 2.26
C THR A 297 -20.40 14.25 3.62
N GLU A 298 -19.42 13.37 3.72
CA GLU A 298 -18.63 13.20 4.95
C GLU A 298 -17.18 13.66 4.77
N LYS A 299 -16.35 13.59 5.82
CA LYS A 299 -14.91 13.84 5.65
C LYS A 299 -14.35 12.88 4.59
N PRO A 300 -13.53 13.38 3.64
CA PRO A 300 -12.81 14.66 3.68
C PRO A 300 -13.46 15.83 2.94
N TYR A 301 -14.68 15.69 2.42
CA TYR A 301 -15.39 16.80 1.79
C TYR A 301 -15.63 17.96 2.79
N PRO A 302 -15.79 19.20 2.30
CA PRO A 302 -16.23 20.32 3.13
C PRO A 302 -17.76 20.24 3.38
N TYR A 303 -18.19 19.17 4.04
CA TYR A 303 -19.60 18.80 4.22
C TYR A 303 -20.48 19.89 4.81
N TYR A 304 -19.93 20.72 5.70
CA TYR A 304 -20.65 21.83 6.31
C TYR A 304 -19.72 23.03 6.43
N THR A 305 -20.14 24.17 5.88
CA THR A 305 -19.50 25.46 6.06
C THR A 305 -20.45 26.37 6.83
N SER A 306 -19.98 26.84 7.99
CA SER A 306 -20.71 27.76 8.84
C SER A 306 -20.06 29.13 8.87
N TYR A 307 -20.90 30.13 9.10
CA TYR A 307 -20.45 31.46 9.42
C TYR A 307 -20.30 31.57 10.94
N ARG A 308 -19.08 31.82 11.45
CA ARG A 308 -18.91 32.21 12.87
C ARG A 308 -19.49 33.61 13.03
N ARG A 309 -20.71 33.70 13.55
CA ARG A 309 -21.29 34.99 13.97
C ARG A 309 -20.41 35.58 15.06
N SER A 310 -19.95 36.81 14.85
CA SER A 310 -19.56 37.69 15.95
C SER A 310 -20.71 37.73 16.97
N MET A 311 -20.37 37.65 18.26
CA MET A 311 -21.27 37.46 19.38
C MET A 311 -22.51 38.38 19.31
N GLY A 312 -23.72 37.82 19.31
CA GLY A 312 -24.93 38.59 19.63
C GLY A 312 -26.24 38.21 18.93
N VAL A 313 -26.22 37.64 17.72
CA VAL A 313 -27.46 37.34 17.00
C VAL A 313 -27.93 35.91 17.30
N LYS A 314 -28.91 35.76 18.20
CA LYS A 314 -29.78 34.57 18.28
C LYS A 314 -30.79 34.65 17.15
N GLY A 315 -30.78 33.68 16.23
CA GLY A 315 -31.78 33.62 15.16
C GLY A 315 -31.45 32.61 14.08
N ASP A 316 -32.49 32.03 13.51
CA ASP A 316 -32.46 30.97 12.49
C ASP A 316 -32.16 31.45 11.07
N CYS A 317 -31.62 32.67 10.87
CA CYS A 317 -31.40 33.30 9.55
C CYS A 317 -30.01 33.96 9.44
N PHE A 318 -29.40 34.06 8.26
CA PHE A 318 -28.03 34.54 8.06
C PHE A 318 -27.76 36.00 8.46
N GLY A 319 -28.78 36.86 8.52
CA GLY A 319 -28.63 38.26 8.94
C GLY A 319 -28.26 39.21 7.80
N GLY A 320 -28.52 38.81 6.55
CA GLY A 320 -28.44 39.66 5.35
C GLY A 320 -27.35 39.28 4.33
N PRO A 321 -27.37 39.90 3.14
CA PRO A 321 -26.57 39.51 1.96
C PRO A 321 -25.05 39.41 2.20
N GLY A 322 -24.48 40.34 2.97
CA GLY A 322 -23.03 40.38 3.21
C GLY A 322 -22.49 39.19 4.00
N ALA A 323 -23.28 38.66 4.94
CA ALA A 323 -22.90 37.47 5.70
C ALA A 323 -22.85 36.22 4.80
N ILE A 324 -23.71 36.17 3.78
CA ILE A 324 -23.79 35.06 2.85
C ILE A 324 -22.68 35.13 1.81
N GLY A 325 -22.34 36.31 1.29
CA GLY A 325 -21.17 36.46 0.42
C GLY A 325 -19.90 35.94 1.09
N SER A 326 -19.67 36.34 2.34
CA SER A 326 -18.56 35.82 3.14
C SER A 326 -18.60 34.30 3.34
N LEU A 327 -19.81 33.73 3.50
CA LEU A 327 -20.01 32.29 3.67
C LEU A 327 -19.70 31.52 2.37
N VAL A 328 -20.16 32.04 1.23
CA VAL A 328 -19.88 31.50 -0.11
C VAL A 328 -18.38 31.53 -0.40
N ASP A 329 -17.69 32.62 -0.08
CA ASP A 329 -16.23 32.73 -0.23
C ASP A 329 -15.45 31.68 0.58
N VAL A 330 -15.89 31.42 1.83
CA VAL A 330 -15.27 30.38 2.66
C VAL A 330 -15.54 28.99 2.08
N PHE A 331 -16.77 28.74 1.64
CA PHE A 331 -17.15 27.46 1.02
C PHE A 331 -16.35 27.21 -0.26
N ASN A 332 -16.27 28.21 -1.15
CA ASN A 332 -15.49 28.19 -2.38
C ASN A 332 -14.02 27.81 -2.12
N ARG A 333 -13.37 28.49 -1.15
CA ARG A 333 -11.98 28.18 -0.77
C ARG A 333 -11.80 26.78 -0.18
N ARG A 334 -12.83 26.22 0.47
CA ARG A 334 -12.77 24.88 1.06
C ARG A 334 -12.95 23.78 0.02
N LEU A 335 -13.63 24.03 -1.09
CA LEU A 335 -13.69 23.10 -2.23
C LEU A 335 -12.34 23.01 -2.96
N SER A 336 -11.54 24.08 -2.93
CA SER A 336 -10.21 24.14 -3.56
C SER A 336 -9.05 23.57 -2.73
N ARG A 337 -9.31 23.00 -1.54
CA ARG A 337 -8.28 22.50 -0.60
C ARG A 337 -8.30 21.00 -0.49
#